data_AF-A0A067H8W7-F1
#
_entry.id   AF-A0A067H8W7-F1
#
_cell.length_a   1.000
_cell.length_b   1.000
_cell.length_c   1.000
_cell.angle_alpha   90.00
_cell.angle_beta   90.00
_cell.angle_gamma   90.00
#
_symmetry.space_group_name_H-M   'P 1'
#
loop_
_entity.id
_entity.type
_entity.pdbx_description
1 polymer ?
#
loop_
_entity_poly.entity_id
_entity_poly.type
_entity_poly.pdbx_seq_one_letter_code
_entity_poly.pdbx_strand_id
1 'polypeptide(L)'
;VADSTGEIVKGLRCYFDKALPIMLLYKSEREQYEDSMAADVSPSSVYGAEHLLRLFVKLPELLVHAKIEEETLTLLQHKLVDLLK
;
A
#
# COMPACT_ATOMS: atom_id res chain seq x y z
N VAL A 1 -12.95 16.78 13.76
CA VAL A 1 -11.64 16.50 13.13
C VAL A 1 -11.42 14.99 13.16
N ALA A 2 -12.12 14.31 12.28
CA ALA A 2 -12.02 12.89 12.00
C ALA A 2 -12.08 12.83 10.46
N ASP A 3 -11.17 12.21 9.72
CA ASP A 3 -10.00 11.46 10.12
C ASP A 3 -9.08 11.34 8.88
N SER A 4 -8.39 12.43 8.50
CA SER A 4 -7.54 12.42 7.29
C SER A 4 -6.45 11.36 7.35
N THR A 5 -6.03 10.97 8.55
CA THR A 5 -5.11 9.84 8.77
C THR A 5 -5.83 8.52 8.52
N GLY A 6 -7.03 8.30 9.08
CA GLY A 6 -7.82 7.10 8.83
C GLY A 6 -8.16 6.88 7.35
N GLU A 7 -8.45 7.94 6.60
CA GLU A 7 -8.67 7.86 5.15
C GLU A 7 -7.40 7.45 4.39
N ILE A 8 -6.25 8.00 4.77
CA ILE A 8 -4.95 7.63 4.19
C ILE A 8 -4.63 6.17 4.49
N VAL A 9 -4.80 5.72 5.74
CA VAL A 9 -4.55 4.34 6.14
C VAL A 9 -5.48 3.38 5.39
N LYS A 10 -6.76 3.74 5.25
CA LYS A 10 -7.73 2.95 4.46
C LYS A 10 -7.33 2.88 2.99
N GLY A 11 -6.87 4.00 2.43
CA GLY A 11 -6.34 4.07 1.06
C GLY A 11 -5.13 3.18 0.87
N LEU A 12 -4.14 3.27 1.76
CA LEU A 12 -2.93 2.44 1.75
C LEU A 12 -3.25 0.96 1.87
N ARG A 13 -4.18 0.57 2.76
CA ARG A 13 -4.61 -0.82 2.92
C ARG A 13 -5.25 -1.36 1.63
N CYS A 14 -6.24 -0.64 1.09
CA CYS A 14 -6.90 -1.02 -0.16
C CYS A 14 -5.89 -1.13 -1.31
N TYR A 15 -4.92 -0.22 -1.34
CA TYR A 15 -3.90 -0.22 -2.36
C TYR A 15 -2.94 -1.41 -2.20
N PHE A 16 -2.49 -1.68 -0.98
CA PHE A 16 -1.66 -2.84 -0.65
C PHE A 16 -2.33 -4.16 -1.07
N ASP A 17 -3.62 -4.34 -0.72
CA ASP A 17 -4.38 -5.54 -1.07
C ASP A 17 -4.41 -5.79 -2.59
N LYS A 18 -4.47 -4.73 -3.41
CA LYS A 18 -4.47 -4.84 -4.88
C LYS A 18 -3.07 -4.97 -5.47
N ALA A 19 -2.11 -4.23 -4.92
CA ALA A 19 -0.75 -4.16 -5.45
C ALA A 19 0.07 -5.41 -5.12
N LEU A 20 -0.21 -6.07 -3.99
CA LEU A 20 0.58 -7.20 -3.53
C LEU A 20 0.76 -8.31 -4.59
N PRO A 21 -0.31 -8.94 -5.11
CA PRO A 21 -0.17 -10.00 -6.11
C PRO A 21 0.43 -9.53 -7.44
N ILE A 22 0.25 -8.23 -7.75
CA ILE A 22 0.65 -7.67 -9.04
C ILE A 22 2.15 -7.37 -9.05
N MET A 23 2.66 -6.67 -8.04
CA MET A 23 3.98 -6.03 -8.09
C MET A 23 4.85 -6.13 -6.83
N LEU A 24 4.32 -6.55 -5.67
CA LEU A 24 5.10 -6.52 -4.42
C LEU A 24 5.77 -7.86 -4.07
N LEU A 25 5.36 -8.95 -4.74
CA LEU A 25 5.91 -10.30 -4.54
C LEU A 25 7.03 -10.62 -5.54
N TYR A 26 8.14 -11.12 -5.03
CA TYR A 26 9.17 -11.78 -5.81
C TYR A 26 8.67 -13.11 -6.36
N LYS A 27 9.36 -13.65 -7.38
CA LYS A 27 8.98 -14.91 -8.03
C LYS A 27 8.85 -16.07 -7.03
N SER A 28 9.72 -16.13 -6.03
CA SER A 28 9.71 -17.17 -4.98
C SER A 28 8.54 -17.05 -3.99
N GLU A 29 7.94 -15.87 -3.85
CA GLU A 29 6.84 -15.63 -2.90
C GLU A 29 5.46 -15.87 -3.54
N ARG A 30 5.40 -16.07 -4.88
CA ARG A 30 4.14 -16.24 -5.61
C ARG A 30 3.46 -17.57 -5.31
N GLU A 31 4.24 -18.64 -5.19
CA GLU A 31 3.73 -19.97 -4.81
C GLU A 31 3.08 -19.92 -3.42
N GLN A 32 3.77 -19.30 -2.44
CA GLN A 32 3.23 -19.08 -1.10
C GLN A 32 1.92 -18.26 -1.12
N TYR A 33 1.84 -17.23 -1.96
CA TYR A 33 0.63 -16.43 -2.11
C TYR A 33 -0.54 -17.26 -2.65
N GLU A 34 -0.31 -18.05 -3.70
CA GLU A 34 -1.33 -18.92 -4.30
C GLU A 34 -1.85 -19.97 -3.30
N ASP A 35 -0.96 -20.54 -2.47
CA ASP A 35 -1.33 -21.53 -1.46
C ASP A 35 -2.03 -20.94 -0.24
N SER A 36 -1.63 -19.73 0.18
CA SER A 36 -2.10 -19.11 1.43
C SER A 36 -3.32 -18.22 1.26
N MET A 37 -3.62 -17.78 0.03
CA MET A 37 -4.69 -16.80 -0.22
C MET A 37 -6.02 -17.46 -0.54
N ALA A 38 -6.82 -17.63 0.51
CA ALA A 38 -8.23 -17.98 0.36
C ALA A 38 -9.05 -16.78 -0.16
N ALA A 39 -10.17 -17.06 -0.83
CA ALA A 39 -11.00 -16.07 -1.53
C ALA A 39 -11.49 -14.89 -0.64
N ASP A 40 -11.65 -15.12 0.66
CA ASP A 40 -12.17 -14.11 1.62
C ASP A 40 -11.08 -13.48 2.50
N VAL A 41 -9.79 -13.72 2.22
CA VAL A 41 -8.68 -13.18 3.04
C VAL A 41 -8.01 -12.02 2.32
N SER A 42 -8.01 -10.84 2.97
CA SER A 42 -7.28 -9.66 2.47
C SER A 42 -5.77 -9.84 2.63
N PRO A 43 -4.94 -9.53 1.61
CA PRO A 43 -3.49 -9.62 1.76
C PRO A 43 -2.93 -8.81 2.94
N SER A 44 -3.53 -7.67 3.28
CA SER A 44 -3.19 -6.82 4.44
C SER A 44 -3.37 -7.49 5.81
N SER A 45 -4.07 -8.62 5.90
CA SER A 45 -4.18 -9.39 7.16
C SER A 45 -3.17 -10.54 7.26
N VAL A 46 -2.42 -10.82 6.20
CA VAL A 46 -1.45 -11.92 6.13
C VAL A 46 -0.03 -11.39 6.00
N TYR A 47 0.17 -10.41 5.12
CA TYR A 47 1.48 -9.83 4.82
C TYR A 47 1.75 -8.62 5.70
N GLY A 48 2.96 -8.56 6.25
CA GLY A 48 3.35 -7.59 7.27
C GLY A 48 4.13 -6.39 6.73
N ALA A 49 4.92 -5.80 7.63
CA ALA A 49 5.67 -4.57 7.38
C ALA A 49 6.67 -4.69 6.22
N GLU A 50 7.29 -5.85 6.00
CA GLU A 50 8.27 -6.05 4.92
C GLU A 50 7.66 -5.73 3.54
N HIS A 51 6.53 -6.36 3.22
CA HIS A 51 5.82 -6.12 1.96
C HIS A 51 5.22 -4.71 1.91
N LEU A 52 4.78 -4.19 3.06
CA LEU A 52 4.30 -2.81 3.14
C LEU A 52 5.40 -1.81 2.77
N LEU A 53 6.65 -2.02 3.19
CA LEU A 53 7.77 -1.17 2.79
C LEU A 53 8.04 -1.21 1.28
N ARG A 54 7.87 -2.38 0.64
CA ARG A 54 7.96 -2.49 -0.82
C ARG A 54 6.91 -1.63 -1.53
N LEU A 55 5.74 -1.45 -0.92
CA LEU A 55 4.71 -0.55 -1.44
C LEU A 55 5.22 0.91 -1.50
N PHE A 56 5.95 1.38 -0.49
CA PHE A 56 6.48 2.75 -0.47
C PHE A 56 7.47 3.04 -1.60
N VAL A 57 8.18 2.03 -2.09
CA VAL A 57 9.05 2.15 -3.27
C VAL A 57 8.23 2.34 -4.56
N LYS A 58 7.04 1.75 -4.64
CA LYS A 58 6.15 1.82 -5.81
C LYS A 58 5.16 2.97 -5.77
N LEU A 59 4.84 3.48 -4.57
CA LEU A 59 3.89 4.54 -4.36
C LEU A 59 4.14 5.79 -5.24
N PRO A 60 5.39 6.29 -5.42
CA PRO A 60 5.63 7.46 -6.26
C PRO A 60 5.20 7.27 -7.72
N GLU A 61 5.49 6.10 -8.31
CA GLU A 61 5.09 5.76 -9.69
C GLU A 61 3.56 5.83 -9.85
N LEU A 62 2.82 5.50 -8.79
CA LEU A 62 1.36 5.45 -8.79
C LEU A 62 0.73 6.80 -8.53
N LEU A 63 1.32 7.60 -7.65
CA LEU A 63 0.85 8.94 -7.33
C LEU A 63 0.93 9.87 -8.56
N VAL A 64 1.87 9.65 -9.48
CA VAL A 64 1.94 10.38 -10.76
C VAL A 64 0.70 10.15 -11.63
N HIS A 65 0.09 8.98 -11.55
CA HIS A 65 -1.13 8.66 -12.31
C HIS A 65 -2.40 9.13 -11.58
N ALA A 66 -2.31 9.43 -10.29
CA ALA A 66 -3.41 9.96 -9.51
C ALA A 66 -3.51 11.48 -9.76
N LYS A 67 -4.68 11.94 -10.23
CA LYS A 67 -4.97 13.37 -10.42
C LYS A 67 -5.21 14.05 -9.06
N ILE A 68 -4.15 14.21 -8.27
CA ILE A 68 -4.19 14.82 -6.94
C ILE A 68 -3.72 16.27 -7.05
N GLU A 69 -4.42 17.18 -6.38
CA GLU A 69 -4.00 18.58 -6.24
C GLU A 69 -2.67 18.69 -5.48
N GLU A 70 -1.82 19.63 -5.88
CA GLU A 70 -0.44 19.76 -5.38
C GLU A 70 -0.35 19.93 -3.85
N GLU A 71 -1.26 20.72 -3.27
CA GLU A 71 -1.35 20.93 -1.82
C GLU A 71 -1.68 19.62 -1.09
N THR A 72 -2.64 18.85 -1.61
CA THR A 72 -3.05 17.55 -1.06
C THR A 72 -1.93 16.52 -1.20
N LEU A 73 -1.22 16.52 -2.33
CA LEU A 73 -0.09 15.64 -2.58
C LEU A 73 1.06 15.91 -1.59
N THR A 74 1.36 17.18 -1.33
CA THR A 74 2.40 17.59 -0.37
C THR A 74 2.05 17.13 1.05
N LEU A 75 0.80 17.30 1.48
CA LEU A 75 0.33 16.80 2.78
C LEU A 75 0.42 15.28 2.89
N LEU A 76 0.03 14.57 1.83
CA LEU A 76 0.12 13.11 1.76
C LEU A 76 1.58 12.66 1.88
N GLN A 77 2.49 13.27 1.12
CA GLN A 77 3.92 12.95 1.18
C GLN A 77 4.50 13.16 2.59
N HIS A 78 4.18 14.26 3.27
CA HIS A 78 4.62 14.47 4.64
C HIS A 78 4.14 13.36 5.59
N LYS A 79 2.85 12.97 5.52
CA LYS A 79 2.31 11.90 6.36
C LYS A 79 2.94 10.53 6.06
N LEU A 80 3.22 10.25 4.79
CA LEU A 80 3.88 9.01 4.37
C LEU A 80 5.32 8.96 4.87
N VAL A 81 6.05 10.07 4.78
CA VAL A 81 7.41 10.20 5.30
C VAL A 81 7.43 10.04 6.82
N ASP A 82 6.47 10.64 7.53
CA ASP A 82 6.36 10.48 8.98
C ASP A 82 6.03 9.05 9.40
N LEU A 83 5.32 8.27 8.57
CA LEU A 83 5.08 6.84 8.82
C LEU A 83 6.34 5.97 8.64
N LEU A 84 7.33 6.44 7.87
CA LEU A 84 8.60 5.75 7.61
C LEU A 84 9.72 6.11 8.59
N LYS A 85 9.51 7.12 9.44
CA LYS A 85 10.45 7.53 10.49
C LYS A 85 10.27 6.69 11.76
#